data_AF-A0A7M7G8F0-F1
#
_entry.id   AF-A0A7M7G8F0-F1
#
_cell.length_a   1.000
_cell.length_b   1.000
_cell.length_c   1.000
_cell.angle_alpha   90.00
_cell.angle_beta   90.00
_cell.angle_gamma   90.00
#
_symmetry.space_group_name_H-M   'P 1'
#
loop_
_entity.id
_entity.type
_entity.pdbx_description
1 polymer ?
#
loop_
_entity_poly.entity_id
_entity_poly.type
_entity_poly.pdbx_seq_one_letter_code
_entity_poly.pdbx_strand_id
1 'polypeptide(L)'
;MENSINELDIEDSLKIASKEWNRIINAATKDGYREGIEDGSNSVFQESFNNGYKEGFQIAFILGKFKSLLNITSRDVEHPQNINEILDKIKRGICHICVAEFQNINDQKIFSEIINEQRSYSLKVLQTLYQYFQPYVKQLNISESDILKIQNFSELKNN
;
A
#
# COMPACT_ATOMS: atom_id res chain seq x y z
N MET A 1 14.26 -15.09 -72.05
CA MET A 1 14.16 -16.09 -70.98
C MET A 1 14.69 -15.58 -69.64
N GLU A 2 15.41 -14.45 -69.57
CA GLU A 2 15.92 -13.87 -68.31
C GLU A 2 14.84 -13.14 -67.47
N ASN A 3 13.80 -12.58 -68.10
CA ASN A 3 12.75 -11.83 -67.38
C ASN A 3 11.91 -12.69 -66.42
N SER A 4 11.71 -13.98 -66.71
CA SER A 4 10.89 -14.86 -65.85
C SER A 4 11.64 -15.40 -64.63
N ILE A 5 12.98 -15.37 -64.64
CA ILE A 5 13.82 -15.81 -63.52
C ILE A 5 13.87 -14.71 -62.45
N ASN A 6 13.92 -13.44 -62.86
CA ASN A 6 13.89 -12.29 -61.94
C ASN A 6 12.52 -12.12 -61.23
N GLU A 7 11.39 -12.41 -61.89
CA GLU A 7 10.07 -12.30 -61.25
C GLU A 7 9.86 -13.33 -60.13
N LEU A 8 10.34 -14.57 -60.33
CA LEU A 8 10.29 -15.63 -59.32
C LEU A 8 11.13 -15.31 -58.08
N ASP A 9 12.35 -14.79 -58.27
CA ASP A 9 13.23 -14.40 -57.15
C ASP A 9 12.66 -13.22 -56.35
N ILE A 10 11.99 -12.27 -57.02
CA ILE A 10 11.30 -11.16 -56.37
C ILE A 10 10.08 -11.67 -55.58
N GLU A 11 9.29 -12.58 -56.14
CA GLU A 11 8.11 -13.13 -55.47
C GLU A 11 8.49 -13.93 -54.20
N ASP A 12 9.55 -14.74 -54.27
CA ASP A 12 10.05 -15.49 -53.11
C ASP A 12 10.67 -14.56 -52.05
N SER A 13 11.38 -13.51 -52.47
CA SER A 13 11.88 -12.49 -51.55
C SER A 13 10.74 -11.77 -50.82
N LEU A 14 9.65 -11.41 -51.53
CA LEU A 14 8.46 -10.79 -50.94
C LEU A 14 7.74 -11.75 -49.97
N LYS A 15 7.65 -13.04 -50.29
CA LYS A 15 7.10 -14.05 -49.38
C LYS A 15 7.92 -14.18 -48.10
N ILE A 16 9.25 -14.18 -48.19
CA ILE A 16 10.14 -14.22 -47.03
C ILE A 16 9.97 -12.96 -46.19
N ALA A 17 9.98 -11.79 -46.82
CA ALA A 17 9.78 -10.51 -46.14
C ALA A 17 8.43 -10.46 -45.41
N SER A 18 7.35 -10.95 -46.02
CA SER A 18 6.03 -11.02 -45.39
C SER A 18 6.02 -11.95 -44.17
N LYS A 19 6.66 -13.13 -44.25
CA LYS A 19 6.77 -14.05 -43.11
C LYS A 19 7.55 -13.44 -41.96
N GLU A 20 8.68 -12.80 -42.26
CA GLU A 20 9.50 -12.13 -41.26
C GLU A 20 8.76 -10.97 -40.61
N TRP A 21 8.09 -10.13 -41.40
CA TRP A 21 7.24 -9.07 -40.90
C TRP A 21 6.16 -9.60 -39.95
N ASN A 22 5.43 -10.65 -40.35
CA ASN A 22 4.41 -11.26 -39.52
C ASN A 22 4.98 -11.82 -38.22
N ARG A 23 6.17 -12.44 -38.27
CA ARG A 23 6.84 -12.95 -37.06
C ARG A 23 7.19 -11.81 -36.10
N ILE A 24 7.78 -10.74 -36.61
CA ILE A 24 8.17 -9.57 -35.82
C ILE A 24 6.93 -8.90 -35.21
N ILE A 25 5.89 -8.65 -36.01
CA ILE A 25 4.65 -8.04 -35.53
C ILE A 25 3.96 -8.91 -34.48
N ASN A 26 3.91 -10.23 -34.68
CA ASN A 26 3.30 -11.14 -33.71
C ASN A 26 4.08 -11.17 -32.38
N ALA A 27 5.41 -11.12 -32.43
CA ALA A 27 6.24 -11.04 -31.23
C ALA A 27 6.01 -9.71 -30.50
N ALA A 28 6.12 -8.59 -31.21
CA ALA A 28 5.90 -7.25 -30.66
C ALA A 28 4.50 -7.10 -30.05
N THR A 29 3.47 -7.67 -30.69
CA THR A 29 2.09 -7.62 -30.16
C THR A 29 1.96 -8.37 -28.84
N LYS A 30 2.55 -9.57 -28.73
CA LYS A 30 2.51 -10.37 -27.50
C LYS A 30 3.29 -9.73 -26.38
N ASP A 31 4.48 -9.21 -26.69
CA ASP A 31 5.33 -8.55 -25.71
C ASP A 31 4.69 -7.25 -25.22
N GLY A 32 4.19 -6.41 -26.12
CA GLY A 32 3.48 -5.18 -25.76
C GLY A 32 2.20 -5.44 -24.93
N TYR A 33 1.46 -6.51 -25.21
CA TYR A 33 0.31 -6.89 -24.38
C TYR A 33 0.73 -7.34 -22.97
N ARG A 34 1.78 -8.16 -22.86
CA ARG A 34 2.31 -8.62 -21.56
C ARG A 34 2.83 -7.45 -20.74
N GLU A 35 3.63 -6.58 -21.35
CA GLU A 35 4.17 -5.37 -20.72
C GLU A 35 3.05 -4.44 -20.28
N GLY A 36 2.04 -4.20 -21.13
CA GLY A 36 0.90 -3.37 -20.76
C GLY A 36 0.09 -3.90 -19.57
N ILE A 37 -0.08 -5.23 -19.45
CA ILE A 37 -0.71 -5.84 -18.26
C ILE A 37 0.15 -5.62 -17.02
N GLU A 38 1.45 -5.88 -17.12
CA GLU A 38 2.39 -5.76 -16.01
C GLU A 38 2.46 -4.30 -15.52
N ASP A 39 2.61 -3.35 -16.43
CA ASP A 39 2.64 -1.92 -16.13
C ASP A 39 1.34 -1.44 -15.49
N GLY A 40 0.19 -1.88 -16.02
CA GLY A 40 -1.11 -1.57 -15.43
C GLY A 40 -1.24 -2.10 -13.99
N SER A 41 -0.84 -3.35 -13.75
CA SER A 41 -0.86 -3.96 -12.41
C SER A 41 0.10 -3.24 -11.47
N ASN A 42 1.32 -2.94 -11.92
CA ASN A 42 2.34 -2.29 -11.12
C ASN A 42 1.92 -0.85 -10.76
N SER A 43 1.27 -0.14 -11.68
CA SER A 43 0.75 1.20 -11.45
C SER A 43 -0.29 1.22 -10.33
N VAL A 44 -1.31 0.37 -10.42
CA VAL A 44 -2.36 0.27 -9.39
C VAL A 44 -1.79 -0.19 -8.05
N PHE A 45 -0.85 -1.15 -8.07
CA PHE A 45 -0.16 -1.60 -6.87
C PHE A 45 0.64 -0.47 -6.22
N GLN A 46 1.42 0.27 -6.99
CA GLN A 46 2.27 1.35 -6.48
C GLN A 46 1.43 2.50 -5.92
N GLU A 47 0.33 2.87 -6.59
CA GLU A 47 -0.60 3.88 -6.05
C GLU A 47 -1.15 3.44 -4.69
N SER A 48 -1.65 2.21 -4.61
CA SER A 48 -2.22 1.65 -3.39
C SER A 48 -1.16 1.55 -2.28
N PHE A 49 0.05 1.11 -2.61
CA PHE A 49 1.18 1.05 -1.69
C PHE A 49 1.56 2.44 -1.17
N ASN A 50 1.64 3.44 -2.05
CA ASN A 50 1.97 4.81 -1.66
C ASN A 50 0.94 5.40 -0.69
N ASN A 51 -0.35 5.17 -0.96
CA ASN A 51 -1.43 5.60 -0.07
C ASN A 51 -1.31 4.90 1.30
N GLY A 52 -1.13 3.57 1.31
CA GLY A 52 -0.97 2.80 2.54
C GLY A 52 0.28 3.17 3.33
N TYR A 53 1.41 3.40 2.65
CA TYR A 53 2.66 3.82 3.27
C TYR A 53 2.52 5.20 3.92
N LYS A 54 1.89 6.16 3.24
CA LYS A 54 1.64 7.50 3.78
C LYS A 54 0.82 7.45 5.07
N GLU A 55 -0.30 6.72 5.05
CA GLU A 55 -1.16 6.56 6.24
C GLU A 55 -0.44 5.81 7.36
N GLY A 56 0.19 4.68 7.04
CA GLY A 56 0.93 3.87 8.00
C GLY A 56 2.10 4.61 8.65
N PHE A 57 2.82 5.44 7.89
CA PHE A 57 3.90 6.28 8.40
C PHE A 57 3.39 7.32 9.40
N GLN A 58 2.28 8.00 9.10
CA GLN A 58 1.67 8.98 10.01
C GLN A 58 1.27 8.33 11.34
N ILE A 59 0.61 7.16 11.28
CA ILE A 59 0.22 6.40 12.46
C ILE A 59 1.47 5.98 13.25
N ALA A 60 2.47 5.39 12.59
CA ALA A 60 3.71 4.95 13.24
C ALA A 60 4.47 6.12 13.89
N PHE A 61 4.46 7.30 13.29
CA PHE A 61 5.06 8.50 13.87
C PHE A 61 4.37 8.94 15.16
N ILE A 62 3.04 8.97 15.18
CA ILE A 62 2.25 9.27 16.38
C ILE A 62 2.50 8.23 17.48
N LEU A 63 2.57 6.94 17.12
CA LEU A 63 2.94 5.89 18.06
C LEU A 63 4.33 6.05 18.63
N GLY A 64 5.30 6.49 17.83
CA GLY A 64 6.64 6.81 18.30
C GLY A 64 6.63 7.87 19.40
N LYS A 65 5.78 8.89 19.27
CA LYS A 65 5.58 9.91 20.32
C LYS A 65 4.99 9.32 21.60
N PHE A 66 3.96 8.46 21.51
CA PHE A 66 3.41 7.78 22.68
C PHE A 66 4.41 6.81 23.33
N LYS A 67 5.20 6.10 22.54
CA LYS A 67 6.28 5.24 23.05
C LYS A 67 7.34 6.05 23.79
N SER A 68 7.65 7.26 23.31
CA SER A 68 8.54 8.18 24.02
C SER A 68 7.97 8.57 25.39
N LEU A 69 6.67 8.89 25.47
CA LEU A 69 6.02 9.16 26.76
C LEU A 69 6.11 7.96 27.70
N LEU A 70 5.76 6.76 27.20
CA LEU A 70 5.86 5.54 27.99
C LEU A 70 7.26 5.41 28.63
N ASN A 71 8.33 5.59 27.85
CA ASN A 71 9.71 5.49 28.35
C ASN A 71 10.11 6.60 29.35
N ILE A 72 9.46 7.76 29.30
CA ILE A 72 9.71 8.87 30.23
C ILE A 72 8.90 8.69 31.52
N THR A 73 7.65 8.23 31.42
CA THR A 73 6.73 8.05 32.56
C THR A 73 6.95 6.73 33.31
N SER A 74 7.51 5.71 32.64
CA SER A 74 7.64 4.33 33.16
C SER A 74 8.70 4.12 34.25
N ARG A 75 9.42 5.16 34.68
CA ARG A 75 10.47 4.97 35.70
C ARG A 75 9.89 4.58 37.07
N ASP A 76 8.65 4.99 37.36
CA ASP A 76 8.02 4.79 38.68
C ASP A 76 6.56 4.30 38.61
N VAL A 77 6.03 3.95 37.43
CA VAL A 77 4.61 3.61 37.23
C VAL A 77 4.46 2.34 36.38
N GLU A 78 3.74 1.35 36.92
CA GLU A 78 3.31 0.18 36.14
C GLU A 78 2.18 0.58 35.18
N HIS A 79 2.42 0.33 33.89
CA HIS A 79 1.45 0.60 32.83
C HIS A 79 0.58 -0.64 32.55
N PRO A 80 -0.71 -0.47 32.21
CA PRO A 80 -1.58 -1.57 31.80
C PRO A 80 -0.96 -2.39 30.65
N GLN A 81 -1.09 -3.71 30.72
CA GLN A 81 -0.47 -4.64 29.76
C GLN A 81 -0.84 -4.33 28.31
N ASN A 82 -2.09 -3.96 28.04
CA ASN A 82 -2.55 -3.58 26.70
C ASN A 82 -1.80 -2.37 26.12
N ILE A 83 -1.41 -1.40 26.96
CA ILE A 83 -0.65 -0.21 26.51
C ILE A 83 0.77 -0.61 26.10
N ASN A 84 1.42 -1.46 26.89
CA ASN A 84 2.75 -1.98 26.57
C ASN A 84 2.73 -2.81 25.29
N GLU A 85 1.75 -3.70 25.13
CA GLU A 85 1.62 -4.53 23.92
C GLU A 85 1.40 -3.71 22.65
N ILE A 86 0.59 -2.65 22.72
CA ILE A 86 0.39 -1.71 21.61
C ILE A 86 1.72 -1.03 21.24
N LEU A 87 2.44 -0.51 22.25
CA LEU A 87 3.66 0.29 22.05
C LEU A 87 4.94 -0.53 21.82
N ASP A 88 4.91 -1.84 21.99
CA ASP A 88 6.02 -2.73 21.61
C ASP A 88 6.04 -3.04 20.11
N LYS A 89 4.87 -3.03 19.46
CA LYS A 89 4.73 -3.40 18.04
C LYS A 89 4.53 -2.21 17.10
N ILE A 90 4.96 -1.01 17.50
CA ILE A 90 4.75 0.24 16.74
C ILE A 90 5.28 0.20 15.30
N LYS A 91 6.33 -0.60 15.04
CA LYS A 91 6.91 -0.78 13.70
C LYS A 91 5.94 -1.38 12.68
N ARG A 92 4.84 -1.98 13.15
CA ARG A 92 3.78 -2.54 12.31
C ARG A 92 2.64 -1.54 12.04
N GLY A 93 2.72 -0.30 12.54
CA GLY A 93 1.73 0.75 12.28
C GLY A 93 0.30 0.40 12.71
N ILE A 94 0.11 -0.44 13.74
CA ILE A 94 -1.21 -0.94 14.16
C ILE A 94 -1.95 -1.64 12.98
N CYS A 95 -1.26 -2.52 12.27
CA CYS A 95 -1.86 -3.29 11.19
C CYS A 95 -2.95 -4.25 11.70
N HIS A 96 -4.20 -4.00 11.29
CA HIS A 96 -5.38 -4.82 11.56
C HIS A 96 -5.27 -6.19 10.89
N ILE A 97 -4.77 -6.24 9.65
CA ILE A 97 -4.57 -7.49 8.91
C ILE A 97 -3.64 -8.42 9.69
N CYS A 98 -2.53 -7.89 10.22
CA CYS A 98 -1.63 -8.69 11.03
C CYS A 98 -2.35 -9.30 12.24
N VAL A 99 -3.27 -8.57 12.89
CA VAL A 99 -4.05 -9.08 14.02
C VAL A 99 -5.09 -10.13 13.57
N ALA A 100 -5.77 -9.89 12.45
CA ALA A 100 -6.76 -10.81 11.88
C ALA A 100 -6.13 -12.13 11.40
N GLU A 101 -4.94 -12.07 10.81
CA GLU A 101 -4.14 -13.25 10.44
C GLU A 101 -3.77 -14.09 11.66
N PHE A 102 -3.38 -13.48 12.78
CA PHE A 102 -3.16 -14.22 14.03
C PHE A 102 -4.44 -14.90 14.55
N GLN A 103 -5.62 -14.39 14.17
CA GLN A 103 -6.92 -14.89 14.62
C GLN A 103 -7.55 -15.90 13.64
N ASN A 104 -6.88 -16.26 12.54
CA ASN A 104 -7.38 -17.15 11.48
C ASN A 104 -8.74 -16.72 10.89
N ILE A 105 -9.03 -15.42 10.87
CA ILE A 105 -10.24 -14.89 10.24
C ILE A 105 -9.97 -14.80 8.74
N ASN A 106 -10.48 -15.76 7.98
CA ASN A 106 -10.31 -15.83 6.53
C ASN A 106 -11.57 -15.34 5.83
N ASP A 107 -11.76 -14.02 5.81
CA ASP A 107 -12.87 -13.38 5.11
C ASP A 107 -12.36 -12.79 3.78
N GLN A 108 -12.98 -13.20 2.67
CA GLN A 108 -12.80 -12.52 1.39
C GLN A 108 -13.51 -11.16 1.43
N LYS A 109 -12.83 -10.15 1.98
CA LYS A 109 -13.34 -8.78 2.07
C LYS A 109 -12.99 -7.97 0.84
N ILE A 110 -13.84 -7.01 0.51
CA ILE A 110 -13.55 -6.05 -0.56
C ILE A 110 -12.45 -5.11 -0.09
N PHE A 111 -11.57 -4.67 -1.00
CA PHE A 111 -10.43 -3.81 -0.67
C PHE A 111 -10.80 -2.54 0.12
N SER A 112 -11.94 -1.90 -0.21
CA SER A 112 -12.44 -0.73 0.51
C SER A 112 -12.83 -1.03 1.96
N GLU A 113 -13.37 -2.23 2.22
CA GLU A 113 -13.72 -2.68 3.57
C GLU A 113 -12.45 -2.87 4.41
N ILE A 114 -11.41 -3.49 3.83
CA ILE A 114 -10.13 -3.69 4.50
C ILE A 114 -9.51 -2.34 4.91
N ILE A 115 -9.54 -1.34 4.02
CA ILE A 115 -9.05 0.01 4.34
C ILE A 115 -9.86 0.64 5.48
N ASN A 116 -11.18 0.53 5.43
CA ASN A 116 -12.05 1.12 6.46
C ASN A 116 -11.86 0.45 7.82
N GLU A 117 -11.69 -0.87 7.85
CA GLU A 117 -11.38 -1.62 9.07
C GLU A 117 -10.02 -1.25 9.64
N GLN A 118 -8.98 -1.18 8.79
CA GLN A 118 -7.64 -0.73 9.18
C GLN A 118 -7.69 0.66 9.82
N ARG A 119 -8.39 1.61 9.18
CA ARG A 119 -8.54 2.98 9.69
C ARG A 119 -9.31 2.99 11.02
N SER A 120 -10.46 2.33 11.09
CA SER A 120 -11.27 2.22 12.31
C SER A 120 -10.47 1.62 13.47
N TYR A 121 -9.73 0.55 13.22
CA TYR A 121 -8.87 -0.10 14.20
C TYR A 121 -7.76 0.85 14.68
N SER A 122 -7.03 1.47 13.76
CA SER A 122 -5.95 2.40 14.10
C SER A 122 -6.44 3.58 14.96
N LEU A 123 -7.60 4.14 14.64
CA LEU A 123 -8.20 5.25 15.39
C LEU A 123 -8.59 4.85 16.80
N LYS A 124 -9.22 3.68 16.98
CA LYS A 124 -9.57 3.16 18.31
C LYS A 124 -8.33 3.01 19.18
N VAL A 125 -7.24 2.49 18.61
CA VAL A 125 -5.97 2.33 19.33
C VAL A 125 -5.35 3.69 19.67
N LEU A 126 -5.30 4.63 18.72
CA LEU A 126 -4.77 5.97 18.96
C LEU A 126 -5.61 6.75 20.00
N GLN A 127 -6.93 6.63 19.98
CA GLN A 127 -7.82 7.20 20.98
C GLN A 127 -7.57 6.59 22.37
N THR A 128 -7.38 5.28 22.44
CA THR A 128 -7.04 4.58 23.70
C THR A 128 -5.74 5.13 24.28
N LEU A 129 -4.69 5.28 23.45
CA LEU A 129 -3.41 5.85 23.88
C LEU A 129 -3.56 7.32 24.28
N TYR A 130 -4.31 8.11 23.50
CA TYR A 130 -4.56 9.52 23.78
C TYR A 130 -5.28 9.71 25.12
N GLN A 131 -6.31 8.91 25.39
CA GLN A 131 -7.03 8.91 26.67
C GLN A 131 -6.11 8.54 27.84
N TYR A 132 -5.31 7.49 27.66
CA TYR A 132 -4.38 7.03 28.69
C TYR A 132 -3.31 8.07 29.04
N PHE A 133 -2.72 8.70 28.02
CA PHE A 133 -1.67 9.69 28.20
C PHE A 133 -2.18 11.13 28.36
N GLN A 134 -3.50 11.37 28.46
CA GLN A 134 -4.10 12.73 28.55
C GLN A 134 -3.32 13.72 29.43
N PRO A 135 -2.85 13.34 30.64
CA PRO A 135 -2.11 14.28 31.50
C PRO A 135 -0.81 14.81 30.85
N TYR A 136 -0.23 14.05 29.92
CA TYR A 136 1.08 14.29 29.31
C TYR A 136 1.00 14.66 27.82
N VAL A 137 -0.15 14.45 27.16
CA VAL A 137 -0.34 14.72 25.71
C VAL A 137 0.06 16.14 25.31
N LYS A 138 -0.20 17.15 26.17
CA LYS A 138 0.17 18.55 25.90
C LYS A 138 1.66 18.74 25.61
N GLN A 139 2.52 17.85 26.13
CA GLN A 139 3.97 17.90 25.92
C GLN A 139 4.39 17.35 24.55
N LEU A 140 3.52 16.61 23.86
CA LEU A 140 3.84 15.94 22.59
C LEU A 140 3.50 16.75 21.33
N ASN A 141 2.92 17.94 21.48
CA ASN A 141 2.30 18.69 20.36
C ASN A 141 1.44 17.75 19.49
N ILE A 142 0.67 16.86 20.13
CA ILE A 142 -0.35 16.05 19.46
C ILE A 142 -1.68 16.65 19.90
N SER A 143 -2.44 17.18 18.95
CA SER A 143 -3.82 17.53 19.20
C SER A 143 -4.74 16.34 18.91
N GLU A 144 -5.92 16.33 19.52
CA GLU A 144 -7.00 15.42 19.13
C GLU A 144 -7.32 15.53 17.63
N SER A 145 -7.16 16.72 17.06
CA SER A 145 -7.31 16.93 15.62
C SER A 145 -6.26 16.22 14.78
N ASP A 146 -5.05 15.96 15.29
CA ASP A 146 -4.04 15.17 14.56
C ASP A 146 -4.39 13.68 14.48
N ILE A 147 -5.11 13.17 15.49
CA ILE A 147 -5.65 11.80 15.48
C ILE A 147 -6.86 11.72 14.53
N LEU A 148 -7.74 12.72 14.54
CA LEU A 148 -8.92 12.77 13.68
C LEU A 148 -8.58 13.03 12.20
N LYS A 149 -7.49 13.74 11.87
CA LYS A 149 -7.02 13.94 10.48
C LYS A 149 -6.72 12.63 9.74
N ILE A 150 -6.45 11.54 10.46
CA ILE A 150 -6.19 10.22 9.87
C ILE A 150 -7.46 9.66 9.19
N GLN A 151 -8.67 10.14 9.54
CA GLN A 151 -9.93 9.77 8.88
C GLN A 151 -10.14 10.44 7.51
N ASN A 152 -9.68 11.69 7.34
CA ASN A 152 -10.21 12.58 6.29
C ASN A 152 -9.41 12.58 4.97
N PHE A 153 -8.45 11.68 4.78
CA PHE A 153 -7.62 11.70 3.56
C PHE A 153 -8.29 11.13 2.31
N SER A 154 -9.42 10.41 2.43
CA SER A 154 -10.20 9.96 1.27
C SER A 154 -11.05 11.04 0.61
N GLU A 155 -11.30 12.18 1.28
CA GLU A 155 -12.15 13.25 0.72
C GLU A 155 -11.36 14.29 -0.09
N LEU A 156 -10.02 14.34 0.05
CA LEU A 156 -9.18 15.35 -0.61
C LEU A 156 -8.72 14.99 -2.03
N LYS A 157 -9.15 13.85 -2.60
CA LYS A 157 -8.81 13.44 -3.98
C LYS A 157 -9.99 13.50 -4.96
N ASN A 158 -11.16 14.00 -4.54
CA ASN A 158 -12.37 14.10 -5.38
C ASN A 158 -12.71 15.54 -5.84
N ASN A 159 -11.77 16.48 -5.81
CA ASN A 159 -11.92 17.82 -6.40
C ASN A 159 -10.85 18.08 -7.47
#